data_AF-A0A1M5SV21-F1
#
_entry.id   AF-A0A1M5SV21-F1
#
_cell.length_a   1.000
_cell.length_b   1.000
_cell.length_c   1.000
_cell.angle_alpha   90.00
_cell.angle_beta   90.00
_cell.angle_gamma   90.00
#
_symmetry.space_group_name_H-M   'P 1'
#
loop_
_entity.id
_entity.type
_entity.pdbx_description
1 polymer ?
#
loop_
_entity_poly.entity_id
_entity_poly.type
_entity_poly.pdbx_seq_one_letter_code
_entity_poly.pdbx_strand_id
1 'polypeptide(L)'
;MDQLVEISKVFAENGIKPISVGNSVAWVTTIPYSYILLELDPDIFDKMNNNSVSYDDLVFIEVAKKLEMLVDEGVFGENFNGIAPAESRAEFIEGKAAMFVQATWNLPALNKDMSENVGVIPFPTVNGNNSFVLKTSPPGYAISQNTEHKEEVIQFYKFMMSEERLRELADDFSVILPWNSIEVSQKSDNTSYNDVVKAFAEYNTPFDLVKTYTVNSAIEKEVEIAIQAITGGSDIQTIFEKLEKYRKQNSEE
;
A
#
# COMPACT_ATOMS: atom_id res chain seq x y z
N MET A 1 -4.08 15.59 6.62
CA MET A 1 -4.55 15.56 5.23
C MET A 1 -4.54 16.95 4.60
N ASP A 2 -4.99 17.97 5.31
CA ASP A 2 -5.04 19.35 4.80
C ASP A 2 -3.70 19.85 4.25
N GLN A 3 -2.59 19.57 4.94
CA GLN A 3 -1.24 19.90 4.47
C GLN A 3 -0.88 19.19 3.16
N LEU A 4 -1.36 17.96 2.94
CA LEU A 4 -1.16 17.23 1.69
C LEU A 4 -1.89 17.91 0.54
N VAL A 5 -3.13 18.35 0.77
CA VAL A 5 -3.93 19.09 -0.21
C VAL A 5 -3.28 20.45 -0.51
N GLU A 6 -2.87 21.19 0.53
CA GLU A 6 -2.23 22.50 0.39
C GLU A 6 -0.93 22.41 -0.41
N ILE A 7 -0.02 21.49 -0.06
CA ILE A 7 1.22 21.34 -0.81
C ILE A 7 0.99 20.82 -2.22
N SER A 8 -0.06 20.01 -2.44
CA SER A 8 -0.43 19.54 -3.77
C SER A 8 -0.83 20.69 -4.70
N LYS A 9 -1.54 21.69 -4.18
CA LYS A 9 -1.85 22.92 -4.93
C LYS A 9 -0.59 23.65 -5.35
N VAL A 10 0.38 23.80 -4.44
CA VAL A 10 1.66 24.45 -4.74
C VAL A 10 2.40 23.70 -5.85
N PHE A 11 2.46 22.37 -5.81
CA PHE A 11 3.08 21.58 -6.88
C PHE A 11 2.36 21.77 -8.22
N ALA A 12 1.03 21.65 -8.22
CA ALA A 12 0.22 21.79 -9.43
C ALA A 12 0.35 23.19 -10.06
N GLU A 13 0.35 24.26 -9.26
CA GLU A 13 0.57 25.64 -9.71
C GLU A 13 1.94 25.85 -10.38
N ASN A 14 2.93 25.03 -10.03
CA ASN A 14 4.26 25.03 -10.62
C ASN A 14 4.43 23.98 -11.74
N GLY A 15 3.34 23.35 -12.20
CA GLY A 15 3.37 22.35 -13.27
C GLY A 15 4.01 21.02 -12.87
N ILE A 16 4.13 20.75 -11.58
CA ILE A 16 4.65 19.50 -11.03
C ILE A 16 3.46 18.63 -10.59
N LYS A 17 3.42 17.36 -11.01
CA LYS A 17 2.39 16.43 -10.54
C LYS A 17 2.56 16.23 -9.02
N PRO A 18 1.51 16.41 -8.17
CA PRO A 18 1.71 16.31 -6.73
C PRO A 18 2.13 14.91 -6.28
N ILE A 19 1.30 13.90 -6.58
CA ILE A 19 1.61 12.49 -6.33
C ILE A 19 1.54 11.71 -7.63
N SER A 20 2.58 10.96 -7.97
CA SER A 20 2.46 9.92 -9.00
C SER A 20 1.77 8.67 -8.44
N VAL A 21 0.64 8.33 -9.04
CA VAL A 21 -0.18 7.15 -8.73
C VAL A 21 -0.45 6.39 -10.02
N GLY A 22 -0.16 5.09 -10.01
CA GLY A 22 -0.43 4.18 -11.12
C GLY A 22 -1.41 3.10 -10.69
N ASN A 23 -2.71 3.36 -10.85
CA ASN A 23 -3.77 2.54 -10.28
C ASN A 23 -4.49 1.64 -11.29
N SER A 24 -3.92 1.32 -12.45
CA SER A 24 -4.57 0.44 -13.43
C SER A 24 -4.88 -0.98 -12.94
N VAL A 25 -4.20 -1.42 -11.88
CA VAL A 25 -4.39 -2.72 -11.21
C VAL A 25 -5.24 -2.63 -9.93
N ALA A 26 -5.89 -1.50 -9.68
CA ALA A 26 -6.88 -1.20 -8.62
C ALA A 26 -6.38 -1.20 -7.16
N TRP A 27 -5.29 -1.89 -6.85
CA TRP A 27 -4.82 -2.02 -5.46
C TRP A 27 -4.10 -0.77 -4.91
N VAL A 28 -3.64 0.16 -5.77
CA VAL A 28 -2.78 1.27 -5.30
C VAL A 28 -3.59 2.29 -4.49
N THR A 29 -4.80 2.62 -4.91
CA THR A 29 -5.68 3.53 -4.16
C THR A 29 -6.23 2.92 -2.88
N THR A 30 -6.11 1.60 -2.69
CA THR A 30 -6.43 0.99 -1.39
C THR A 30 -5.42 1.36 -0.31
N ILE A 31 -4.21 1.81 -0.66
CA ILE A 31 -3.23 2.31 0.31
C ILE A 31 -3.77 3.55 1.04
N PRO A 32 -4.02 4.70 0.38
CA PRO A 32 -4.55 5.88 1.05
C PRO A 32 -5.92 5.62 1.69
N TYR A 33 -6.76 4.78 1.07
CA TYR A 33 -8.03 4.35 1.68
C TYR A 33 -7.83 3.69 3.04
N SER A 34 -6.88 2.74 3.14
CA SER A 34 -6.61 2.00 4.39
C SER A 34 -6.05 2.91 5.48
N TYR A 35 -5.18 3.87 5.11
CA TYR A 35 -4.67 4.88 6.04
C TYR A 35 -5.80 5.73 6.64
N ILE A 36 -6.74 6.19 5.80
CA ILE A 36 -7.86 7.00 6.28
C ILE A 36 -8.80 6.15 7.14
N LEU A 37 -9.09 4.91 6.72
CA LEU A 37 -10.01 4.01 7.43
C LEU A 37 -9.50 3.65 8.83
N LEU A 38 -8.24 3.22 8.96
CA LEU A 38 -7.66 2.82 10.26
C LEU A 38 -7.50 3.98 11.23
N GLU A 39 -7.37 5.21 10.73
CA GLU A 39 -7.38 6.37 11.61
C GLU A 39 -8.78 6.68 12.15
N LEU A 40 -9.82 6.57 11.32
CA LEU A 40 -11.20 6.78 11.73
C LEU A 40 -11.72 5.65 12.61
N ASP A 41 -11.31 4.42 12.33
CA ASP A 41 -11.70 3.23 13.08
C ASP A 41 -10.54 2.22 13.19
N PRO A 42 -9.70 2.33 14.24
CA PRO A 42 -8.58 1.41 14.46
C PRO A 42 -8.98 -0.07 14.65
N ASP A 43 -10.23 -0.32 15.06
CA ASP A 43 -10.75 -1.67 15.34
C ASP A 43 -11.52 -2.26 14.15
N ILE A 44 -11.47 -1.60 12.98
CA ILE A 44 -12.29 -1.96 11.81
C ILE A 44 -12.07 -3.40 11.34
N PHE A 45 -10.85 -3.91 11.43
CA PHE A 45 -10.53 -5.28 11.03
C PHE A 45 -11.29 -6.31 11.88
N ASP A 46 -11.24 -6.15 13.21
CA ASP A 46 -11.96 -7.02 14.13
C ASP A 46 -13.47 -6.91 13.91
N LYS A 47 -13.97 -5.70 13.64
CA LYS A 47 -15.39 -5.46 13.32
C LYS A 47 -15.83 -6.13 12.01
N MET A 48 -14.99 -6.12 10.99
CA MET A 48 -15.27 -6.83 9.73
C MET A 48 -15.25 -8.35 9.94
N ASN A 49 -14.25 -8.87 10.65
CA ASN A 49 -14.12 -10.30 10.92
C ASN A 49 -15.28 -10.87 11.76
N ASN A 50 -15.78 -10.10 12.72
CA ASN A 50 -16.91 -10.51 13.56
C ASN A 50 -18.28 -10.13 12.97
N ASN A 51 -18.32 -9.58 11.75
CA ASN A 51 -19.53 -9.12 11.06
C ASN A 51 -20.33 -8.06 11.84
N SER A 52 -19.67 -7.21 12.65
CA SER A 52 -20.33 -6.09 13.36
C SER A 52 -20.38 -4.79 12.55
N VAL A 53 -19.75 -4.76 11.38
CA VAL A 53 -19.79 -3.67 10.41
C VAL A 53 -19.92 -4.25 8.99
N SER A 54 -20.46 -3.45 8.06
CA SER A 54 -20.69 -3.78 6.64
C SER A 54 -20.10 -2.70 5.74
N TYR A 55 -19.77 -3.02 4.48
CA TYR A 55 -19.13 -2.05 3.58
C TYR A 55 -20.00 -0.82 3.25
N ASP A 56 -21.31 -0.91 3.42
CA ASP A 56 -22.29 0.17 3.26
C ASP A 56 -22.52 0.99 4.54
N ASP A 57 -21.78 0.72 5.62
CA ASP A 57 -21.82 1.53 6.83
C ASP A 57 -21.13 2.90 6.65
N LEU A 58 -21.54 3.87 7.48
CA LEU A 58 -21.11 5.26 7.39
C LEU A 58 -19.59 5.45 7.39
N VAL A 59 -18.84 4.61 8.10
CA VAL A 59 -17.37 4.72 8.16
C VAL A 59 -16.72 4.51 6.79
N PHE A 60 -17.13 3.47 6.04
CA PHE A 60 -16.57 3.20 4.71
C PHE A 60 -16.96 4.29 3.70
N ILE A 61 -18.20 4.78 3.78
CA ILE A 61 -18.69 5.90 2.96
C ILE A 61 -17.90 7.17 3.26
N GLU A 62 -17.63 7.48 4.53
CA GLU A 62 -16.84 8.66 4.92
C GLU A 62 -15.41 8.58 4.38
N VAL A 63 -14.76 7.42 4.49
CA VAL A 63 -13.43 7.18 3.93
C VAL A 63 -13.43 7.38 2.42
N ALA A 64 -14.42 6.81 1.72
CA ALA A 64 -14.57 6.97 0.27
C ALA A 64 -14.73 8.43 -0.13
N LYS A 65 -15.55 9.21 0.60
CA LYS A 65 -15.71 10.65 0.36
C LYS A 65 -14.41 11.43 0.58
N LYS A 66 -13.62 11.07 1.58
CA LYS A 66 -12.31 11.70 1.80
C LYS A 66 -11.35 11.36 0.66
N LEU A 67 -11.38 10.13 0.14
CA LEU A 67 -10.56 9.73 -1.01
C LEU A 67 -11.00 10.44 -2.30
N GLU A 68 -12.31 10.55 -2.54
CA GLU A 68 -12.90 11.31 -3.65
C GLU A 68 -12.49 12.79 -3.58
N MET A 69 -12.52 13.40 -2.39
CA MET A 69 -12.03 14.76 -2.18
C MET A 69 -10.56 14.93 -2.57
N LEU A 70 -9.68 13.94 -2.30
CA LEU A 70 -8.28 14.00 -2.77
C LEU A 70 -8.18 13.94 -4.30
N VAL A 71 -9.06 13.17 -4.94
CA VAL A 71 -9.14 13.12 -6.42
C VAL A 71 -9.58 14.47 -6.97
N ASP A 72 -10.66 15.04 -6.42
CA ASP A 72 -11.23 16.32 -6.86
C ASP A 72 -10.27 17.50 -6.65
N GLU A 73 -9.48 17.48 -5.57
CA GLU A 73 -8.43 18.46 -5.30
C GLU A 73 -7.16 18.24 -6.15
N GLY A 74 -7.15 17.25 -7.05
CA GLY A 74 -6.07 17.01 -8.00
C GLY A 74 -4.82 16.37 -7.41
N VAL A 75 -4.89 15.82 -6.19
CA VAL A 75 -3.73 15.27 -5.46
C VAL A 75 -3.03 14.14 -6.22
N PHE A 76 -3.78 13.30 -6.94
CA PHE A 76 -3.23 12.17 -7.69
C PHE A 76 -2.95 12.49 -9.18
N GLY A 77 -3.23 13.72 -9.61
CA GLY A 77 -3.21 14.12 -11.01
C GLY A 77 -4.33 13.47 -11.84
N GLU A 78 -4.33 13.76 -13.14
CA GLU A 78 -5.32 13.21 -14.07
C GLU A 78 -5.03 11.76 -14.44
N ASN A 79 -6.08 11.00 -14.76
CA ASN A 79 -5.99 9.65 -15.36
C ASN A 79 -5.15 8.62 -14.60
N PHE A 80 -4.87 8.81 -13.30
CA PHE A 80 -4.08 7.85 -12.50
C PHE A 80 -4.65 6.43 -12.49
N ASN A 81 -5.97 6.26 -12.68
CA ASN A 81 -6.61 4.95 -12.83
C ASN A 81 -6.25 4.22 -14.13
N GLY A 82 -5.74 4.92 -15.16
CA GLY A 82 -5.22 4.31 -16.39
C GLY A 82 -3.72 4.02 -16.37
N ILE A 83 -2.98 4.60 -15.41
CA ILE A 83 -1.52 4.52 -15.36
C ILE A 83 -1.07 3.21 -14.72
N ALA A 84 -0.06 2.56 -15.30
CA ALA A 84 0.52 1.35 -14.73
C ALA A 84 1.45 1.66 -13.54
N PRO A 85 1.56 0.78 -12.52
CA PRO A 85 2.47 1.01 -11.39
C PRO A 85 3.94 1.21 -11.77
N ALA A 86 4.39 0.56 -12.85
CA ALA A 86 5.75 0.74 -13.35
C ALA A 86 5.95 2.10 -14.04
N GLU A 87 4.91 2.60 -14.71
CA GLU A 87 4.91 3.91 -15.35
C GLU A 87 4.89 5.02 -14.29
N SER A 88 4.06 4.91 -13.25
CA SER A 88 4.05 5.87 -12.15
C SER A 88 5.38 5.92 -11.39
N ARG A 89 6.04 4.76 -11.18
CA ARG A 89 7.40 4.75 -10.63
C ARG A 89 8.37 5.50 -11.54
N ALA A 90 8.32 5.28 -12.85
CA ALA A 90 9.19 5.96 -13.80
C ALA A 90 8.94 7.48 -13.80
N GLU A 91 7.68 7.93 -13.79
CA GLU A 91 7.34 9.36 -13.66
C GLU A 91 7.99 10.01 -12.43
N PHE A 92 7.95 9.33 -11.29
CA PHE A 92 8.54 9.83 -10.05
C PHE A 92 10.06 9.88 -10.11
N ILE A 93 10.71 8.81 -10.58
CA ILE A 93 12.18 8.77 -10.74
C ILE A 93 12.67 9.83 -11.74
N GLU A 94 11.90 10.12 -12.78
CA GLU A 94 12.19 11.17 -13.76
C GLU A 94 11.91 12.59 -13.24
N GLY A 95 11.46 12.75 -11.98
CA GLY A 95 11.17 14.04 -11.37
C GLY A 95 9.91 14.72 -11.91
N LYS A 96 9.02 13.99 -12.58
CA LYS A 96 7.73 14.52 -13.09
C LYS A 96 6.68 14.67 -12.00
N ALA A 97 6.88 14.02 -10.86
CA ALA A 97 6.03 14.14 -9.69
C ALA A 97 6.84 14.44 -8.43
N ALA A 98 6.25 15.20 -7.51
CA ALA A 98 6.90 15.56 -6.25
C ALA A 98 6.90 14.42 -5.23
N MET A 99 5.87 13.58 -5.25
CA MET A 99 5.66 12.47 -4.31
C MET A 99 5.24 11.20 -5.05
N PHE A 100 5.38 10.06 -4.38
CA PHE A 100 5.02 8.74 -4.90
C PHE A 100 4.39 7.89 -3.80
N VAL A 101 3.21 7.34 -4.06
CA VAL A 101 2.51 6.45 -3.12
C VAL A 101 2.61 5.02 -3.63
N GLN A 102 3.41 4.23 -2.94
CA GLN A 102 3.65 2.82 -3.21
C GLN A 102 4.23 2.14 -1.97
N ALA A 103 4.30 0.82 -2.01
CA ALA A 103 4.94 -0.04 -1.05
C ALA A 103 6.46 -0.21 -1.28
N THR A 104 7.08 -0.86 -0.30
CA THR A 104 8.52 -0.97 -0.11
C THR A 104 9.26 -1.77 -1.18
N TRP A 105 8.58 -2.54 -2.03
CA TRP A 105 9.23 -3.25 -3.14
C TRP A 105 9.79 -2.33 -4.23
N ASN A 106 9.54 -1.01 -4.17
CA ASN A 106 10.17 -0.04 -5.06
C ASN A 106 11.49 0.52 -4.52
N LEU A 107 11.81 0.31 -3.24
CA LEU A 107 13.07 0.77 -2.63
C LEU A 107 14.31 0.38 -3.45
N PRO A 108 14.46 -0.87 -3.98
CA PRO A 108 15.62 -1.21 -4.81
C PRO A 108 15.80 -0.26 -6.00
N ALA A 109 14.71 0.09 -6.69
CA ALA A 109 14.75 0.98 -7.85
C ALA A 109 14.97 2.45 -7.42
N LEU A 110 14.27 2.90 -6.38
CA LEU A 110 14.42 4.27 -5.85
C LEU A 110 15.84 4.52 -5.36
N ASN A 111 16.44 3.59 -4.64
CA ASN A 111 17.80 3.74 -4.13
C ASN A 111 18.83 3.74 -5.25
N LYS A 112 18.64 2.91 -6.27
CA LYS A 112 19.52 2.86 -7.44
C LYS A 112 19.47 4.17 -8.23
N ASP A 113 18.27 4.69 -8.49
CA ASP A 113 18.09 5.76 -9.48
C ASP A 113 18.00 7.16 -8.85
N MET A 114 17.70 7.27 -7.54
CA MET A 114 17.56 8.55 -6.81
C MET A 114 18.53 8.69 -5.64
N SER A 115 18.96 7.58 -5.01
CA SER A 115 19.86 7.54 -3.85
C SER A 115 19.42 8.51 -2.73
N GLU A 116 20.22 9.53 -2.40
CA GLU A 116 19.92 10.50 -1.34
C GLU A 116 18.80 11.49 -1.67
N ASN A 117 18.35 11.54 -2.93
CA ASN A 117 17.31 12.48 -3.40
C ASN A 117 15.88 12.00 -3.13
N VAL A 118 15.69 10.87 -2.44
CA VAL A 118 14.37 10.34 -2.09
C VAL A 118 14.31 9.94 -0.62
N GLY A 119 13.25 10.38 0.06
CA GLY A 119 12.92 10.00 1.43
C GLY A 119 11.56 9.32 1.50
N VAL A 120 11.27 8.68 2.63
CA VAL A 120 9.99 8.03 2.90
C VAL A 120 9.38 8.60 4.17
N ILE A 121 8.10 8.95 4.11
CA ILE A 121 7.32 9.37 5.26
C ILE A 121 6.05 8.52 5.35
N PRO A 122 5.48 8.35 6.55
CA PRO A 122 4.12 7.82 6.69
C PRO A 122 3.14 8.64 5.84
N PHE A 123 2.13 7.97 5.28
CA PHE A 123 1.08 8.69 4.57
C PHE A 123 0.36 9.66 5.54
N PRO A 124 0.07 10.90 5.13
CA PRO A 124 -0.54 11.89 6.02
C PRO A 124 -1.90 11.42 6.56
N THR A 125 -2.02 11.41 7.89
CA THR A 125 -3.29 11.14 8.59
C THR A 125 -4.25 12.32 8.45
N VAL A 126 -5.56 12.07 8.45
CA VAL A 126 -6.68 13.02 8.42
C VAL A 126 -6.47 14.13 9.44
N ASN A 127 -6.28 13.78 10.71
CA ASN A 127 -6.21 14.71 11.83
C ASN A 127 -4.77 15.12 12.18
N GLY A 128 -3.76 14.59 11.47
CA GLY A 128 -2.34 14.84 11.73
C GLY A 128 -1.79 14.23 13.02
N ASN A 129 -2.65 13.59 13.81
CA ASN A 129 -2.28 12.86 15.01
C ASN A 129 -2.12 11.37 14.69
N ASN A 130 -1.29 10.65 15.44
CA ASN A 130 -1.14 9.19 15.37
C ASN A 130 -0.69 8.65 14.00
N SER A 131 0.45 9.11 13.50
CA SER A 131 1.08 8.48 12.33
C SER A 131 1.38 6.99 12.58
N PHE A 132 1.12 6.16 11.58
CA PHE A 132 1.43 4.74 11.57
C PHE A 132 1.99 4.33 10.21
N VAL A 133 2.53 3.11 10.12
CA VAL A 133 3.00 2.56 8.84
C VAL A 133 2.26 1.26 8.58
N LEU A 134 1.61 1.14 7.42
CA LEU A 134 0.92 -0.10 7.07
C LEU A 134 1.91 -1.22 6.82
N LYS A 135 1.65 -2.38 7.41
CA LYS A 135 2.31 -3.64 7.06
C LYS A 135 1.32 -4.55 6.34
N THR A 136 1.85 -5.38 5.46
CA THR A 136 1.11 -6.42 4.75
C THR A 136 1.92 -7.71 4.79
N SER A 137 1.25 -8.86 4.64
CA SER A 137 1.94 -10.15 4.59
C SER A 137 2.82 -10.19 3.35
N PRO A 138 4.13 -10.45 3.48
CA PRO A 138 4.92 -10.75 2.29
C PRO A 138 4.36 -12.02 1.63
N PRO A 139 4.45 -12.15 0.30
CA PRO A 139 4.09 -13.39 -0.37
C PRO A 139 4.93 -14.54 0.18
N GLY A 140 4.26 -15.62 0.59
CA GLY A 140 4.91 -16.83 1.11
C GLY A 140 5.28 -17.80 -0.01
N TYR A 141 6.26 -18.66 0.27
CA TYR A 141 6.59 -19.79 -0.60
C TYR A 141 5.81 -21.03 -0.17
N ALA A 142 5.14 -21.69 -1.12
CA ALA A 142 4.46 -22.96 -0.89
C ALA A 142 5.21 -24.12 -1.57
N ILE A 143 5.03 -25.33 -1.05
CA ILE A 143 5.51 -26.57 -1.68
C ILE A 143 4.29 -27.35 -2.13
N SER A 144 4.24 -27.71 -3.41
CA SER A 144 3.17 -28.57 -3.94
C SER A 144 3.13 -29.89 -3.20
N GLN A 145 1.95 -30.29 -2.71
CA GLN A 145 1.77 -31.59 -2.05
C GLN A 145 2.08 -32.77 -2.98
N ASN A 146 1.98 -32.57 -4.29
CA ASN A 146 2.15 -33.61 -5.32
C ASN A 146 3.55 -33.63 -5.95
N THR A 147 4.51 -32.86 -5.43
CA THR A 147 5.87 -32.89 -5.97
C THR A 147 6.58 -34.20 -5.63
N GLU A 148 7.29 -34.77 -6.59
CA GLU A 148 8.19 -35.91 -6.37
C GLU A 148 9.56 -35.47 -5.81
N HIS A 149 9.82 -34.17 -5.70
CA HIS A 149 11.12 -33.58 -5.33
C HIS A 149 11.03 -32.74 -4.05
N LYS A 150 10.31 -33.25 -3.04
CA LYS A 150 9.98 -32.48 -1.83
C LYS A 150 11.25 -32.06 -1.08
N GLU A 151 12.19 -32.98 -0.93
CA GLU A 151 13.45 -32.75 -0.23
C GLU A 151 14.31 -31.72 -0.96
N GLU A 152 14.42 -31.79 -2.29
CA GLU A 152 15.18 -30.84 -3.11
C GLU A 152 14.59 -29.44 -3.06
N VAL A 153 13.25 -29.31 -3.13
CA VAL A 153 12.57 -28.01 -2.97
C VAL A 153 12.84 -27.42 -1.59
N ILE A 154 12.80 -28.23 -0.52
CA ILE A 154 13.15 -27.78 0.83
C ILE A 154 14.60 -27.30 0.89
N GLN A 155 15.56 -28.02 0.29
CA GLN A 155 16.96 -27.60 0.25
C GLN A 155 17.13 -26.29 -0.53
N PHE A 156 16.42 -26.13 -1.64
CA PHE A 156 16.43 -24.91 -2.42
C PHE A 156 15.88 -23.71 -1.64
N TYR A 157 14.76 -23.86 -0.92
CA TYR A 157 14.22 -22.80 -0.07
C TYR A 157 15.16 -22.46 1.10
N LYS A 158 15.79 -23.46 1.73
CA LYS A 158 16.81 -23.21 2.77
C LYS A 158 18.01 -22.45 2.21
N PHE A 159 18.43 -22.76 0.99
CA PHE A 159 19.49 -22.04 0.32
C PHE A 159 19.07 -20.59 0.04
N MET A 160 17.92 -20.36 -0.57
CA MET A 160 17.38 -19.02 -0.86
C MET A 160 17.22 -18.16 0.39
N MET A 161 16.75 -18.75 1.48
CA MET A 161 16.49 -18.07 2.75
C MET A 161 17.66 -18.19 3.74
N SER A 162 18.85 -18.56 3.27
CA SER A 162 20.04 -18.54 4.13
C SER A 162 20.33 -17.11 4.57
N GLU A 163 20.88 -16.96 5.78
CA GLU A 163 21.17 -15.64 6.35
C GLU A 163 22.06 -14.79 5.42
N GLU A 164 23.07 -15.42 4.81
CA GLU A 164 23.94 -14.77 3.82
C GLU A 164 23.15 -14.14 2.67
N ARG A 165 22.20 -14.88 2.08
CA ARG A 165 21.40 -14.38 0.95
C ARG A 165 20.38 -13.33 1.37
N LEU A 166 19.78 -13.50 2.54
CA LEU A 166 18.84 -12.52 3.07
C LEU A 166 19.56 -11.20 3.39
N ARG A 167 20.79 -11.27 3.94
CA ARG A 167 21.65 -10.09 4.12
C ARG A 167 21.99 -9.44 2.78
N GLU A 168 22.38 -10.22 1.77
CA GLU A 168 22.64 -9.70 0.41
C GLU A 168 21.41 -8.96 -0.16
N LEU A 169 20.21 -9.53 -0.03
CA LEU A 169 18.96 -8.87 -0.46
C LEU A 169 18.71 -7.54 0.26
N ALA A 170 18.99 -7.48 1.56
CA ALA A 170 18.77 -6.27 2.34
C ALA A 170 19.84 -5.21 2.06
N ASP A 171 21.11 -5.59 2.16
CA ASP A 171 22.26 -4.69 2.08
C ASP A 171 22.50 -4.18 0.66
N ASP A 172 22.37 -5.04 -0.34
CA ASP A 172 22.76 -4.71 -1.73
C ASP A 172 21.56 -4.39 -2.61
N PHE A 173 20.38 -4.92 -2.28
CA PHE A 173 19.15 -4.67 -3.04
C PHE A 173 18.12 -3.84 -2.27
N SER A 174 18.39 -3.41 -1.04
CA SER A 174 17.45 -2.61 -0.24
C SER A 174 16.08 -3.25 -0.05
N VAL A 175 16.04 -4.58 0.04
CA VAL A 175 14.81 -5.32 0.28
C VAL A 175 14.52 -5.32 1.78
N ILE A 176 13.32 -4.90 2.16
CA ILE A 176 12.85 -5.05 3.54
C ILE A 176 12.60 -6.53 3.82
N LEU A 177 13.34 -7.06 4.79
CA LEU A 177 13.20 -8.46 5.21
C LEU A 177 12.06 -8.62 6.22
N PRO A 178 11.28 -9.71 6.16
CA PRO A 178 10.32 -10.05 7.20
C PRO A 178 10.96 -10.69 8.45
N TRP A 179 12.29 -10.85 8.50
CA TRP A 179 13.02 -11.43 9.63
C TRP A 179 13.63 -10.35 10.51
N ASN A 180 13.25 -10.33 11.79
CA ASN A 180 13.85 -9.44 12.80
C ASN A 180 15.19 -9.96 13.35
N SER A 181 15.53 -11.22 13.11
CA SER A 181 16.75 -11.86 13.62
C SER A 181 18.00 -11.60 12.76
N ILE A 182 17.83 -10.97 11.60
CA ILE A 182 18.92 -10.72 10.66
C ILE A 182 19.32 -9.26 10.80
N GLU A 183 20.56 -9.02 11.22
CA GLU A 183 21.11 -7.67 11.27
C GLU A 183 21.36 -7.19 9.83
N VAL A 184 20.83 -6.01 9.51
CA VAL A 184 21.05 -5.36 8.21
C VAL A 184 21.94 -4.14 8.42
N SER A 185 22.89 -3.92 7.52
CA SER A 185 23.73 -2.73 7.54
C SER A 185 22.93 -1.50 7.09
N GLN A 186 22.95 -0.44 7.89
CA GLN A 186 22.46 0.87 7.45
C GLN A 186 23.54 1.56 6.63
N LYS A 187 23.27 1.84 5.35
CA LYS A 187 24.17 2.57 4.45
C LYS A 187 23.70 4.03 4.34
N SER A 188 24.60 4.99 4.49
CA SER A 188 24.25 6.42 4.60
C SER A 188 23.65 7.02 3.31
N ASP A 189 23.97 6.45 2.16
CA ASP A 189 23.48 6.83 0.83
C ASP A 189 22.13 6.19 0.46
N ASN A 190 21.57 5.39 1.37
CA ASN A 190 20.32 4.65 1.20
C ASN A 190 19.18 5.28 2.03
N THR A 191 18.89 6.55 1.75
CA THR A 191 17.95 7.37 2.53
C THR A 191 16.57 6.72 2.64
N SER A 192 15.98 6.29 1.53
CA SER A 192 14.62 5.75 1.55
C SER A 192 14.49 4.40 2.28
N TYR A 193 15.51 3.55 2.23
CA TYR A 193 15.53 2.31 3.01
C TYR A 193 15.66 2.61 4.51
N ASN A 194 16.58 3.51 4.88
CA ASN A 194 16.78 3.88 6.27
C ASN A 194 15.53 4.55 6.86
N ASP A 195 14.83 5.38 6.09
CA ASP A 195 13.57 5.98 6.48
C ASP A 195 12.51 4.92 6.76
N VAL A 196 12.40 3.88 5.92
CA VAL A 196 11.46 2.76 6.15
C VAL A 196 11.83 1.95 7.40
N VAL A 197 13.11 1.63 7.58
CA VAL A 197 13.60 0.93 8.79
C VAL A 197 13.29 1.74 10.05
N LYS A 198 13.56 3.04 10.01
CA LYS A 198 13.25 3.98 11.10
C LYS A 198 11.76 4.04 11.36
N ALA A 199 10.95 4.17 10.32
CA ALA A 199 9.50 4.25 10.44
C ALA A 199 8.91 2.97 11.07
N PHE A 200 9.43 1.79 10.74
CA PHE A 200 9.03 0.54 11.38
C PHE A 200 9.45 0.42 12.86
N ALA A 201 10.48 1.16 13.28
CA ALA A 201 10.92 1.20 14.68
C ALA A 201 10.18 2.24 15.51
N GLU A 202 9.76 3.36 14.90
CA GLU A 202 9.17 4.51 15.60
C GLU A 202 7.65 4.48 15.68
N TYR A 203 6.98 3.93 14.67
CA TYR A 203 5.53 4.01 14.54
C TYR A 203 4.84 2.70 14.89
N ASN A 204 3.55 2.81 15.25
CA ASN A 204 2.68 1.64 15.24
C ASN A 204 2.56 1.09 13.81
N THR A 205 2.45 -0.23 13.68
CA THR A 205 2.43 -0.89 12.37
C THR A 205 1.27 -1.89 12.27
N PRO A 206 0.02 -1.40 12.12
CA PRO A 206 -1.13 -2.28 11.92
C PRO A 206 -0.94 -3.09 10.63
N PHE A 207 -1.42 -4.33 10.64
CA PHE A 207 -1.20 -5.30 9.58
C PHE A 207 -2.39 -5.31 8.62
N ASP A 208 -2.62 -4.22 7.90
CA ASP A 208 -3.99 -3.96 7.49
C ASP A 208 -4.05 -3.11 6.22
N LEU A 209 -4.11 -3.78 5.07
CA LEU A 209 -4.75 -3.17 3.90
C LEU A 209 -6.23 -3.54 3.94
N VAL A 210 -7.13 -2.61 3.61
CA VAL A 210 -8.58 -2.88 3.61
C VAL A 210 -8.96 -4.13 2.82
N LYS A 211 -8.18 -4.47 1.79
CA LYS A 211 -8.39 -5.69 1.02
C LYS A 211 -8.15 -6.97 1.82
N THR A 212 -7.20 -6.98 2.77
CA THR A 212 -6.84 -8.17 3.56
C THR A 212 -7.80 -8.42 4.72
N TYR A 213 -8.87 -7.63 4.85
CA TYR A 213 -9.89 -7.80 5.90
C TYR A 213 -10.85 -8.95 5.60
N THR A 214 -10.75 -9.55 4.43
CA THR A 214 -11.54 -10.70 4.04
C THR A 214 -10.60 -11.86 3.78
N VAL A 215 -10.88 -13.03 4.38
CA VAL A 215 -10.12 -14.26 4.11
C VAL A 215 -10.35 -14.83 2.70
N ASN A 216 -11.23 -14.20 1.91
CA ASN A 216 -11.61 -14.64 0.57
C ASN A 216 -11.03 -13.71 -0.51
N SER A 217 -10.04 -14.22 -1.25
CA SER A 217 -9.36 -13.51 -2.35
C SER A 217 -10.28 -12.91 -3.42
N ALA A 218 -11.47 -13.49 -3.64
CA ALA A 218 -12.45 -12.92 -4.59
C ALA A 218 -13.06 -11.63 -4.04
N ILE A 219 -13.38 -11.60 -2.75
CA ILE A 219 -13.88 -10.41 -2.07
C ILE A 219 -12.79 -9.34 -1.99
N GLU A 220 -11.54 -9.73 -1.69
CA GLU A 220 -10.40 -8.80 -1.71
C GLU A 220 -10.31 -8.06 -3.06
N LYS A 221 -10.49 -8.79 -4.17
CA LYS A 221 -10.42 -8.20 -5.50
C LYS A 221 -11.57 -7.24 -5.79
N GLU A 222 -12.77 -7.59 -5.37
CA GLU A 222 -13.94 -6.71 -5.51
C GLU A 222 -13.80 -5.43 -4.66
N VAL A 223 -13.17 -5.50 -3.48
CA VAL A 223 -12.83 -4.29 -2.69
C VAL A 223 -11.90 -3.37 -3.48
N GLU A 224 -10.84 -3.91 -4.09
CA GLU A 224 -9.92 -3.12 -4.92
C GLU A 224 -10.68 -2.44 -6.09
N ILE A 225 -11.51 -3.19 -6.80
CA ILE A 225 -12.30 -2.69 -7.94
C ILE A 225 -13.30 -1.62 -7.50
N ALA A 226 -13.98 -1.83 -6.37
CA ALA A 226 -14.91 -0.87 -5.80
C ALA A 226 -14.22 0.48 -5.49
N ILE A 227 -13.07 0.44 -4.82
CA ILE A 227 -12.30 1.65 -4.50
C ILE A 227 -11.79 2.33 -5.78
N GLN A 228 -11.30 1.57 -6.76
CA GLN A 228 -10.90 2.10 -8.06
C GLN A 228 -12.09 2.78 -8.78
N ALA A 229 -13.27 2.16 -8.79
CA ALA A 229 -14.47 2.71 -9.41
C ALA A 229 -14.91 4.03 -8.75
N ILE A 230 -14.86 4.11 -7.42
CA ILE A 230 -15.13 5.35 -6.65
C ILE A 230 -14.15 6.44 -7.05
N THR A 231 -12.85 6.14 -7.08
CA THR A 231 -11.84 7.12 -7.53
C THR A 231 -11.95 7.48 -9.01
N GLY A 232 -12.75 6.74 -9.78
CA GLY A 232 -13.13 7.06 -11.16
C GLY A 232 -14.46 7.82 -11.28
N GLY A 233 -15.06 8.26 -10.17
CA GLY A 233 -16.30 9.03 -10.14
C GLY A 233 -17.59 8.20 -10.08
N SER A 234 -17.50 6.92 -9.72
CA SER A 234 -18.71 6.10 -9.49
C SER A 234 -19.39 6.47 -8.17
N ASP A 235 -20.72 6.42 -8.15
CA ASP A 235 -21.52 6.70 -6.95
C ASP A 235 -21.15 5.78 -5.77
N ILE A 236 -20.67 6.39 -4.68
CA ILE A 236 -20.14 5.69 -3.50
C ILE A 236 -21.16 4.72 -2.90
N GLN A 237 -22.40 5.19 -2.70
CA GLN A 237 -23.45 4.40 -2.07
C GLN A 237 -23.76 3.14 -2.90
N THR A 238 -23.99 3.33 -4.19
CA THR A 238 -24.28 2.25 -5.13
C THR A 238 -23.15 1.22 -5.20
N ILE A 239 -21.90 1.65 -5.16
CA ILE A 239 -20.74 0.75 -5.20
C ILE A 239 -20.66 -0.09 -3.93
N PHE A 240 -20.79 0.51 -2.75
CA PHE A 240 -20.69 -0.24 -1.50
C PHE A 240 -21.89 -1.15 -1.23
N GLU A 241 -23.10 -0.78 -1.65
CA GLU A 241 -24.25 -1.68 -1.61
C GLU A 241 -24.02 -2.93 -2.48
N LYS A 242 -23.42 -2.77 -3.66
CA LYS A 242 -23.05 -3.89 -4.53
C LYS A 242 -21.96 -4.76 -3.92
N LEU A 243 -20.93 -4.14 -3.36
CA LEU A 243 -19.83 -4.84 -2.70
C LEU A 243 -20.33 -5.65 -1.50
N GLU A 244 -21.19 -5.07 -0.66
CA GLU A 244 -21.74 -5.77 0.50
C GLU A 244 -22.66 -6.93 0.08
N LYS A 245 -23.45 -6.74 -0.97
CA LYS A 245 -24.24 -7.84 -1.57
C LYS A 245 -23.34 -8.95 -2.08
N TYR A 246 -22.25 -8.62 -2.77
CA TYR A 246 -21.28 -9.61 -3.25
C TYR A 246 -20.62 -10.34 -2.07
N ARG A 247 -20.17 -9.62 -1.04
CA ARG A 247 -19.57 -10.19 0.17
C ARG A 247 -20.48 -11.24 0.79
N LYS A 248 -21.75 -10.91 1.05
CA LYS A 248 -22.75 -11.83 1.62
C LYS A 248 -22.98 -13.08 0.78
N GLN A 249 -22.87 -12.97 -0.55
CA GLN A 249 -23.05 -14.11 -1.45
C GLN A 249 -21.83 -15.05 -1.48
N ASN A 250 -20.65 -14.56 -1.10
CA ASN A 250 -19.38 -15.28 -1.23
C ASN A 250 -18.67 -15.52 0.11
N SER A 251 -19.32 -15.19 1.24
CA SER A 251 -18.79 -15.38 2.60
C SER A 251 -19.11 -16.76 3.21
N GLU A 252 -19.85 -17.62 2.51
CA GLU A 252 -20.27 -18.95 2.96
C GLU A 252 -19.44 -20.13 2.39
N GLU A 253 -18.38 -19.85 1.63
CA GLU A 253 -17.39 -20.83 1.16
C GLU A 253 -16.10 -20.80 1.99
#